data_AF-D3YU83-F1
#
_entry.id   AF-D3YU83-F1
#
_cell.length_a   1.000
_cell.length_b   1.000
_cell.length_c   1.000
_cell.angle_alpha   90.00
_cell.angle_beta   90.00
_cell.angle_gamma   90.00
#
_symmetry.space_group_name_H-M   'P 1'
#
loop_
_entity.id
_entity.type
_entity.pdbx_description
1 polymer ?
#
loop_
_entity_poly.entity_id
_entity_poly.type
_entity_poly.pdbx_seq_one_letter_code
_entity_poly.pdbx_strand_id
1 'polypeptide(L)'
;MVFFTCNACGESVKKIQVEKHVSNCRNCECLSCIDCGKDFWGDDYKSHVKCISEGQKYGGKGYEAKTHKGDAKQQAWIQKINELIKKPNVSPKVRELLQ
;
A
#
# COMPACT_ATOMS: atom_id res chain seq x y z
N MET A 1 -3.92 -4.73 8.39
CA MET A 1 -3.64 -3.43 9.04
C MET A 1 -2.14 -3.36 9.26
N VAL A 2 -1.45 -2.32 8.80
CA VAL A 2 0.02 -2.25 8.88
C VAL A 2 0.46 -1.72 10.26
N PHE A 3 1.50 -2.33 10.81
CA PHE A 3 2.17 -1.90 12.03
C PHE A 3 3.60 -1.46 11.73
N PHE A 4 4.02 -0.43 12.47
CA PHE A 4 5.35 0.13 12.42
C PHE A 4 6.00 0.07 13.79
N THR A 5 7.32 0.00 13.84
CA THR A 5 8.11 0.19 15.05
C THR A 5 8.80 1.54 14.96
N CYS A 6 8.66 2.36 16.00
CA CYS A 6 9.39 3.61 16.10
C CYS A 6 10.86 3.34 16.47
N ASN A 7 11.82 3.78 15.66
CA ASN A 7 13.23 3.56 15.95
C ASN A 7 13.75 4.41 17.13
N ALA A 8 13.00 5.43 17.57
CA ALA A 8 13.41 6.29 18.67
C ALA A 8 13.04 5.73 20.05
N CYS A 9 11.84 5.17 20.19
CA CYS A 9 11.34 4.67 21.48
C CYS A 9 11.04 3.16 21.49
N GLY A 10 11.12 2.48 20.34
CA GLY A 10 10.84 1.05 20.22
C GLY A 10 9.36 0.66 20.26
N GLU A 11 8.44 1.62 20.35
CA GLU A 11 7.01 1.34 20.43
C GLU A 11 6.46 0.77 19.11
N SER A 12 5.56 -0.20 19.21
CA SER A 12 4.79 -0.72 18.07
C SER A 12 3.55 0.14 17.83
N VAL A 13 3.52 0.84 16.71
CA VAL A 13 2.51 1.84 16.35
C VAL A 13 1.70 1.36 15.14
N LYS A 14 0.36 1.35 15.27
CA LYS A 14 -0.55 1.11 14.13
C LYS A 14 -0.47 2.27 13.15
N LYS A 15 -0.60 2.03 11.82
CA LYS A 15 -0.60 3.11 10.80
C LYS A 15 -1.50 4.32 11.16
N ILE A 16 -2.72 4.05 11.63
CA ILE A 16 -3.70 5.09 12.02
C ILE A 16 -3.31 5.88 13.28
N GLN A 17 -2.34 5.39 14.05
CA GLN A 17 -1.84 6.02 15.28
C GLN A 17 -0.48 6.68 15.09
N VAL A 18 0.14 6.56 13.90
CA VAL A 18 1.46 7.15 13.65
C VAL A 18 1.45 8.66 13.85
N GLU A 19 0.43 9.38 13.37
CA GLU A 19 0.38 10.84 13.53
C GLU A 19 0.28 11.26 15.01
N LYS A 20 -0.50 10.51 15.80
CA LYS A 20 -0.58 10.70 17.25
C LYS A 20 0.75 10.38 17.94
N HIS A 21 1.42 9.31 17.50
CA HIS A 21 2.72 8.91 18.04
C HIS A 21 3.81 9.95 17.74
N VAL A 22 3.94 10.41 16.49
CA VAL A 22 4.93 11.44 16.09
C VAL A 22 4.72 12.74 16.88
N SER A 23 3.46 13.08 17.17
CA SER A 23 3.15 14.25 18.01
C SER A 23 3.63 14.11 19.47
N ASN A 24 3.63 12.89 20.01
CA ASN A 24 4.08 12.60 21.38
C ASN A 24 5.59 12.29 21.46
N CYS A 25 6.12 11.60 20.46
CA CYS A 25 7.51 11.15 20.37
C CYS A 25 8.27 12.06 19.39
N ARG A 26 8.84 13.15 19.92
CA ARG A 26 9.52 14.19 19.12
C ARG A 26 10.76 13.72 18.36
N ASN A 27 11.34 12.60 18.76
CA ASN A 27 12.51 11.99 18.10
C ASN A 27 12.14 10.90 17.08
N CYS A 28 10.84 10.72 16.77
CA CYS A 28 10.39 9.74 15.79
C CYS A 28 10.69 10.19 14.35
N GLU A 29 11.94 10.04 13.90
CA GLU A 29 12.36 10.37 12.53
C GLU A 29 12.20 9.20 11.56
N CYS A 30 12.26 7.97 12.08
CA CYS A 30 12.24 6.73 11.29
C CYS A 30 11.30 5.69 11.91
N LEU A 31 10.48 5.10 11.05
CA LEU A 31 9.52 4.05 11.35
C LEU A 31 9.80 2.82 10.50
N SER A 32 9.90 1.66 11.14
CA SER A 32 10.19 0.39 10.48
C SER A 32 8.93 -0.45 10.36
N CYS A 33 8.50 -0.83 9.16
CA CYS A 33 7.34 -1.72 9.04
C CYS A 33 7.70 -3.12 9.54
N ILE A 34 6.89 -3.68 10.44
CA ILE A 34 7.18 -4.99 11.07
C ILE A 34 7.06 -6.13 10.04
N ASP A 35 6.07 -6.04 9.14
CA ASP A 35 5.81 -7.08 8.16
C ASP A 35 6.91 -7.14 7.09
N CYS A 36 7.19 -6.02 6.42
CA CYS A 36 8.15 -5.98 5.32
C CYS A 36 9.59 -5.68 5.73
N GLY A 37 9.82 -5.12 6.92
CA GLY A 37 11.14 -4.72 7.41
C GLY A 37 11.73 -3.50 6.68
N LYS A 38 10.92 -2.74 5.94
CA LYS A 38 11.37 -1.49 5.29
C LYS A 38 11.32 -0.34 6.29
N ASP A 39 12.36 0.48 6.29
CA ASP A 39 12.42 1.76 6.99
C ASP A 39 11.73 2.88 6.21
N PHE A 40 11.01 3.73 6.93
CA PHE A 40 10.26 4.87 6.41
C PHE A 40 10.68 6.13 7.18
N TRP A 41 11.15 7.13 6.45
CA TRP A 41 11.61 8.40 7.02
C TRP A 41 10.55 9.49 6.81
N GLY A 42 10.32 10.30 7.85
CA GLY A 42 9.31 11.36 7.82
C GLY A 42 7.92 10.82 7.44
N ASP A 43 7.33 11.35 6.37
CA ASP A 43 5.98 10.99 5.90
C ASP A 43 5.92 9.79 4.91
N ASP A 44 7.05 9.13 4.58
CA ASP A 44 7.07 8.03 3.58
C ASP A 44 6.13 6.87 3.96
N TYR A 45 5.88 6.66 5.25
CA TYR A 45 4.96 5.62 5.75
C TYR A 45 3.52 5.80 5.25
N LYS A 46 3.11 7.02 4.86
CA LYS A 46 1.77 7.30 4.33
C LYS A 46 1.51 6.53 3.03
N SER A 47 2.51 6.47 2.15
CA SER A 47 2.48 5.74 0.88
C SER A 47 2.50 4.22 1.04
N HIS A 48 2.84 3.71 2.23
CA HIS A 48 2.89 2.28 2.47
C HIS A 48 1.48 1.69 2.69
N VAL A 49 0.87 1.20 1.62
CA VAL A 49 -0.50 0.64 1.62
C VAL A 49 -0.53 -0.89 1.57
N LYS A 50 0.51 -1.53 1.02
CA LYS A 50 0.62 -2.98 0.88
C LYS A 50 2.05 -3.41 1.18
N CYS A 51 2.21 -4.35 2.12
CA CYS A 51 3.49 -4.99 2.38
C CYS A 51 3.85 -5.98 1.26
N ILE A 52 5.14 -6.24 1.08
CA ILE A 52 5.60 -7.34 0.23
C ILE A 52 5.15 -8.68 0.84
N SER A 53 4.89 -9.68 -0.01
CA SER A 53 4.60 -11.03 0.48
C SER A 53 5.83 -11.69 1.10
N GLU A 54 5.64 -12.64 2.00
CA GLU A 54 6.74 -13.41 2.60
C GLU A 54 7.63 -14.07 1.55
N GLY A 55 7.03 -14.58 0.46
CA GLY A 55 7.75 -15.11 -0.68
C GLY A 55 8.64 -14.07 -1.39
N GLN A 56 8.23 -12.80 -1.46
CA GLN A 56 9.10 -11.74 -2.00
C GLN A 56 10.23 -11.37 -1.03
N LYS A 57 10.00 -11.47 0.29
CA LYS A 57 10.98 -11.14 1.31
C LYS A 57 12.06 -12.22 1.43
N TYR A 58 11.66 -13.49 1.42
CA TYR A 58 12.55 -14.63 1.68
C TYR A 58 12.81 -15.54 0.47
N GLY A 59 12.13 -15.34 -0.66
CA GLY A 59 12.18 -16.25 -1.81
C GLY A 59 13.45 -16.19 -2.67
N GLY A 60 14.44 -15.39 -2.27
CA GLY A 60 15.74 -15.33 -2.95
C GLY A 60 15.70 -14.78 -4.38
N LYS A 61 16.84 -14.86 -5.08
CA LYS A 61 17.06 -14.25 -6.42
C LYS A 61 16.22 -14.85 -7.57
N GLY A 62 15.44 -15.90 -7.32
CA GLY A 62 14.59 -16.57 -8.31
C GLY A 62 13.09 -16.52 -8.01
N TYR A 63 12.66 -15.70 -7.05
CA TYR A 63 11.24 -15.62 -6.71
C TYR A 63 10.44 -14.89 -7.77
N GLU A 64 9.64 -15.65 -8.52
CA GLU A 64 8.59 -15.09 -9.37
C GLU A 64 7.35 -14.81 -8.53
N ALA A 65 7.00 -13.53 -8.40
CA ALA A 65 5.79 -13.11 -7.72
C ALA A 65 4.57 -13.68 -8.45
N LYS A 66 3.97 -14.72 -7.86
CA LYS A 66 2.76 -15.32 -8.39
C LYS A 66 1.61 -14.31 -8.26
N THR A 67 1.14 -13.79 -9.38
CA THR A 67 -0.05 -12.93 -9.40
C THR A 67 -1.22 -13.70 -8.81
N HIS A 68 -1.81 -13.17 -7.74
CA HIS A 68 -2.97 -13.78 -7.13
C HIS A 68 -4.14 -13.74 -8.14
N LYS A 69 -4.79 -14.88 -8.39
CA LYS A 69 -5.86 -14.99 -9.42
C LYS A 69 -6.98 -13.95 -9.22
N GLY A 70 -7.23 -13.54 -7.98
CA GLY A 70 -8.18 -12.47 -7.66
C GLY A 70 -7.71 -11.07 -8.10
N ASP A 71 -6.46 -10.72 -7.80
CA ASP A 71 -5.83 -9.45 -8.23
C ASP A 71 -5.81 -9.35 -9.77
N ALA A 72 -5.48 -10.43 -10.47
CA ALA A 72 -5.48 -10.46 -11.93
C ALA A 72 -6.88 -10.17 -12.52
N LYS A 73 -7.93 -10.78 -11.95
CA LYS A 73 -9.31 -10.51 -12.37
C LYS A 73 -9.73 -9.07 -12.09
N GLN A 74 -9.32 -8.52 -10.94
CA GLN A 74 -9.63 -7.14 -10.59
C GLN A 74 -8.93 -6.14 -11.51
N GLN A 75 -7.65 -6.36 -11.82
CA GLN A 75 -6.90 -5.56 -12.79
C GLN A 75 -7.53 -5.62 -14.19
N ALA A 76 -7.91 -6.82 -14.66
CA ALA A 76 -8.57 -6.99 -15.95
C ALA A 76 -9.94 -6.27 -15.99
N TRP A 77 -10.70 -6.30 -14.89
CA TRP A 77 -11.96 -5.56 -14.78
C TRP A 77 -11.73 -4.04 -14.83
N ILE A 78 -10.76 -3.52 -14.06
CA ILE A 78 -10.39 -2.09 -14.06
C ILE A 78 -9.93 -1.63 -15.45
N GLN A 79 -9.14 -2.45 -16.16
CA GLN A 79 -8.74 -2.13 -17.54
C GLN A 79 -9.95 -2.02 -18.46
N LYS A 80 -10.87 -3.00 -18.40
CA LYS A 80 -12.08 -2.98 -19.22
C LYS A 80 -12.96 -1.77 -18.95
N ILE A 81 -13.08 -1.34 -17.69
CA ILE A 81 -13.79 -0.11 -17.32
C ILE A 81 -13.09 1.13 -17.91
N ASN A 82 -11.77 1.24 -17.77
CA ASN A 82 -10.99 2.34 -18.35
C ASN A 82 -11.12 2.43 -19.87
N GLU A 83 -11.14 1.29 -20.56
CA GLU A 83 -11.38 1.23 -22.01
C GLU A 83 -12.78 1.73 -22.39
N LEU A 84 -13.80 1.39 -21.60
CA LEU A 84 -15.16 1.87 -21.84
C LEU A 84 -15.27 3.39 -21.64
N ILE A 85 -14.68 3.97 -20.60
CA ILE A 85 -14.69 5.43 -20.35
C ILE A 85 -14.10 6.23 -21.52
N LYS A 86 -13.04 5.68 -22.17
CA LYS A 86 -12.37 6.30 -23.32
C LYS A 86 -13.20 6.27 -24.60
N LYS A 87 -14.21 5.39 -24.71
CA LYS A 87 -15.04 5.32 -25.92
C LYS A 87 -15.96 6.54 -26.01
N PRO A 88 -16.06 7.18 -27.20
CA PRO A 88 -16.87 8.39 -27.38
C PRO A 88 -18.38 8.14 -27.34
N ASN A 89 -18.83 6.89 -27.49
CA ASN A 89 -20.25 6.51 -27.61
C ASN A 89 -20.85 5.98 -26.29
N VAL A 90 -20.28 6.36 -25.14
CA VAL A 90 -20.81 6.00 -23.82
C VAL A 90 -21.78 7.07 -23.35
N SER A 91 -22.98 6.64 -22.97
CA SER A 91 -24.02 7.50 -22.40
C SER A 91 -23.44 8.41 -21.30
N PRO A 92 -23.75 9.72 -21.29
CA PRO A 92 -23.23 10.66 -20.29
C PRO A 92 -23.52 10.21 -18.86
N LYS A 93 -24.68 9.59 -18.60
CA LYS A 93 -25.04 9.04 -17.30
C LYS A 93 -24.16 7.87 -16.87
N VAL A 94 -23.66 7.08 -17.82
CA VAL A 94 -22.73 5.98 -17.54
C VAL A 94 -21.31 6.50 -17.34
N ARG A 95 -20.91 7.58 -18.01
CA ARG A 95 -19.60 8.23 -17.78
C ARG A 95 -19.52 8.85 -16.39
N GLU A 96 -20.60 9.48 -15.94
CA GLU A 96 -20.69 10.08 -14.60
C GLU A 96 -20.61 9.04 -13.48
N LEU A 97 -21.17 7.84 -13.68
CA LEU A 97 -21.09 6.73 -12.72
C LEU A 97 -19.72 6.02 -12.68
N LEU A 98 -18.86 6.23 -13.68
CA LEU A 98 -17.57 5.55 -13.83
C LEU A 98 -16.35 6.45 -13.53
N GLN A 99 -16.57 7.74 -13.27
CA GLN A 99 -15.57 8.67 -12.72
C GLN A 99 -15.53 8.59 -11.19
#